data_AF-A0A920WPP2-F1
#
_entry.id   AF-A0A920WPP2-F1
#
_cell.length_a   1.000
_cell.length_b   1.000
_cell.length_c   1.000
_cell.angle_alpha   90.00
_cell.angle_beta   90.00
_cell.angle_gamma   90.00
#
_symmetry.space_group_name_H-M   'P 1'
#
loop_
_entity.id
_entity.type
_entity.pdbx_description
1 polymer ?
#
loop_
_entity_poly.entity_id
_entity_poly.type
_entity_poly.pdbx_seq_one_letter_code
_entity_poly.pdbx_strand_id
1 'polypeptide(L)' 'MTVNPGFGGQSYIESMESKVTEVASLLDGYNCAVEVDGGIGPTTVAAVVAAGADRLVSGSALFRETKASNTLWPTSGPVP' A
#
# COMPACT_ATOMS: atom_id res chain seq x y z
N MET A 1 -5.81 -5.23 3.93
CA MET A 1 -4.67 -5.90 4.58
C MET A 1 -3.95 -6.78 3.56
N THR A 2 -2.65 -6.61 3.42
CA THR A 2 -1.74 -7.40 2.55
C THR A 2 -0.82 -8.33 3.35
N VAL A 3 -1.15 -8.56 4.62
CA VAL A 3 -0.55 -9.52 5.55
C VAL A 3 -1.64 -10.14 6.42
N ASN A 4 -1.33 -11.20 7.15
CA ASN A 4 -2.24 -11.69 8.19
C ASN A 4 -2.24 -10.72 9.39
N PRO A 5 -3.38 -10.30 9.92
CA PRO A 5 -3.43 -9.36 11.04
C PRO A 5 -2.81 -9.98 12.31
N GLY A 6 -2.12 -9.14 13.08
CA GLY A 6 -1.50 -9.54 14.36
C GLY A 6 -0.25 -8.73 14.68
N PHE A 7 0.79 -8.85 13.85
CA PHE A 7 2.10 -8.23 14.10
C PHE A 7 2.73 -7.64 12.84
N GLY A 8 3.55 -6.61 13.00
CA GLY A 8 4.33 -6.01 11.91
C GLY A 8 5.50 -6.88 11.45
N GLY A 9 6.07 -6.55 10.28
CA GLY A 9 7.25 -7.24 9.73
C GLY A 9 6.96 -8.55 9.00
N GLN A 10 5.69 -8.90 8.82
CA GLN A 10 5.29 -10.03 7.98
C GLN A 10 5.51 -9.75 6.49
N SER A 11 5.73 -10.82 5.74
CA SER A 11 5.87 -10.77 4.28
C SER A 11 4.57 -10.34 3.62
N TYR A 12 4.70 -9.47 2.62
CA TYR A 12 3.61 -9.03 1.77
C TYR A 12 2.98 -10.22 1.00
N ILE A 13 1.65 -10.24 0.93
CA ILE A 13 0.85 -11.27 0.25
C ILE A 13 0.32 -10.68 -1.06
N GLU A 14 1.07 -10.88 -2.15
CA GLU A 14 0.77 -10.33 -3.50
C GLU A 14 -0.64 -10.67 -3.99
N SER A 15 -1.16 -11.86 -3.66
CA SER A 15 -2.50 -12.26 -4.08
C SER A 15 -3.63 -11.38 -3.51
N MET A 16 -3.35 -10.57 -2.49
CA MET A 16 -4.32 -9.61 -1.94
C MET A 16 -4.51 -8.38 -2.84
N GLU A 17 -3.63 -8.11 -3.81
CA GLU A 17 -3.78 -6.99 -4.76
C GLU A 17 -5.09 -7.08 -5.55
N SER A 18 -5.50 -8.30 -5.91
CA SER A 18 -6.80 -8.55 -6.56
C SER A 18 -7.98 -7.99 -5.77
N LYS A 19 -7.94 -8.05 -4.43
CA LYS A 19 -8.98 -7.50 -3.55
C LYS A 19 -8.93 -5.98 -3.48
N VAL A 20 -7.72 -5.41 -3.57
CA VAL A 20 -7.55 -3.94 -3.65
C VAL A 20 -8.23 -3.42 -4.91
N THR A 21 -7.97 -4.06 -6.06
CA THR A 21 -8.61 -3.69 -7.33
C THR A 21 -10.13 -3.85 -7.30
N GLU A 22 -10.63 -4.93 -6.70
CA GLU A 22 -12.07 -5.15 -6.54
C GLU A 22 -12.72 -4.03 -5.69
N VAL A 23 -12.12 -3.69 -4.53
CA VAL A 23 -12.63 -2.63 -3.66
C VAL A 23 -12.53 -1.26 -4.32
N ALA A 24 -11.42 -0.95 -5.00
CA ALA A 24 -11.27 0.30 -5.74
C ALA A 24 -12.36 0.46 -6.81
N SER A 25 -12.69 -0.63 -7.51
CA SER A 25 -13.77 -0.65 -8.50
C SER A 25 -15.15 -0.45 -7.87
N LEU A 26 -15.38 -1.00 -6.68
CA LEU A 26 -16.65 -0.82 -5.94
C LEU A 26 -16.82 0.59 -5.38
N LEU A 27 -15.72 1.29 -5.12
CA LEU A 27 -15.70 2.64 -4.58
C LEU A 27 -15.67 3.72 -5.69
N ASP A 28 -15.65 3.33 -6.97
CA ASP A 28 -15.71 4.28 -8.07
C ASP A 28 -16.98 5.15 -7.99
N GLY A 29 -16.80 6.47 -8.03
CA GLY A 29 -17.86 7.46 -7.83
C GLY A 29 -18.22 7.79 -6.37
N TYR A 30 -17.56 7.18 -5.39
CA TYR A 30 -17.71 7.53 -3.97
C TYR A 30 -16.53 8.35 -3.46
N ASN A 31 -16.78 9.26 -2.51
CA ASN A 31 -15.72 9.97 -1.80
C ASN A 31 -15.18 9.11 -0.64
N CYS A 32 -14.51 8.01 -0.99
CA CYS A 32 -13.90 7.06 -0.07
C CYS A 32 -12.51 6.68 -0.59
N ALA A 33 -11.54 6.56 0.32
CA ALA A 33 -10.17 6.18 -0.02
C ALA A 33 -9.92 4.70 0.30
N VAL A 34 -9.16 4.02 -0.55
CA VAL A 34 -8.68 2.65 -0.31
C VAL A 34 -7.38 2.70 0.48
N GLU A 35 -7.40 2.23 1.72
CA GLU A 35 -6.21 2.06 2.55
C GLU A 35 -5.68 0.61 2.51
N VAL A 36 -4.37 0.46 2.31
CA VAL A 36 -3.70 -0.84 2.40
C VAL A 36 -2.63 -0.83 3.50
N ASP A 37 -2.81 -1.75 4.44
CA ASP A 37 -1.91 -2.02 5.55
C ASP A 37 -1.29 -3.42 5.47
N GLY A 38 0.02 -3.47 5.74
CA GLY A 38 0.81 -4.69 5.83
C GLY A 38 1.88 -4.81 4.76
N GLY A 39 3.15 -4.86 5.15
CA GLY A 39 4.24 -5.16 4.22
C GLY A 39 4.50 -4.07 3.17
N ILE A 40 4.09 -2.82 3.43
CA ILE A 40 4.34 -1.69 2.53
C ILE A 40 5.78 -1.17 2.68
N GLY A 41 6.52 -1.17 1.58
CA GLY A 41 7.88 -0.63 1.47
C GLY A 41 8.27 -0.36 0.00
N PRO A 42 9.55 -0.02 -0.27
CA PRO A 42 10.00 0.40 -1.60
C PRO A 42 9.73 -0.62 -2.72
N THR A 43 9.69 -1.91 -2.40
CA THR A 43 9.48 -2.98 -3.39
C THR A 43 8.01 -3.32 -3.62
N THR A 44 7.10 -2.93 -2.72
CA THR A 44 5.68 -3.32 -2.77
C THR A 44 4.76 -2.13 -3.09
N VAL A 45 5.22 -0.91 -2.84
CA VAL A 45 4.39 0.30 -3.01
C VAL A 45 3.90 0.51 -4.45
N ALA A 46 4.74 0.23 -5.44
CA ALA A 46 4.35 0.43 -6.84
C ALA A 46 3.20 -0.51 -7.25
N ALA A 47 3.23 -1.76 -6.80
CA ALA A 47 2.21 -2.76 -7.13
C ALA A 47 0.87 -2.44 -6.47
N VAL A 48 0.88 -2.07 -5.19
CA VAL A 48 -0.36 -1.77 -4.46
C VAL A 48 -1.02 -0.47 -4.92
N VAL A 49 -0.23 0.54 -5.31
CA VAL A 49 -0.76 1.77 -5.92
C VAL A 49 -1.37 1.45 -7.29
N ALA A 50 -0.70 0.64 -8.11
CA ALA A 50 -1.26 0.19 -9.39
C ALA A 50 -2.54 -0.63 -9.21
N ALA A 51 -2.69 -1.33 -8.08
CA ALA A 51 -3.90 -2.07 -7.74
C ALA A 51 -5.07 -1.16 -7.28
N GLY A 52 -4.85 0.13 -7.02
CA GLY A 52 -5.89 1.11 -6.69
C GLY A 52 -5.87 1.61 -5.24
N ALA A 53 -4.75 1.49 -4.52
CA ALA A 53 -4.64 2.05 -3.17
C ALA A 53 -4.31 3.55 -3.16
N ASP A 54 -5.06 4.32 -2.36
CA ASP A 54 -4.85 5.76 -2.14
C ASP A 54 -4.02 6.05 -0.89
N ARG A 55 -4.19 5.22 0.14
CA ARG A 55 -3.57 5.38 1.47
C ARG A 55 -2.77 4.14 1.79
N LEU A 56 -1.59 4.34 2.36
CA LEU A 56 -0.61 3.28 2.58
C LEU A 56 -0.10 3.32 4.02
N VAL A 57 -0.14 2.18 4.71
CA VAL A 57 0.39 2.05 6.07
C VAL A 57 1.74 1.32 6.01
N SER A 58 2.82 2.07 6.24
CA SER A 58 4.17 1.52 6.36
C SER A 58 4.65 1.57 7.80
N GLY A 59 4.94 0.39 8.37
CA GLY A 59 5.54 0.24 9.69
C GLY A 59 7.02 -0.10 9.60
N SER A 60 7.35 -1.38 9.73
CA SER A 60 8.73 -1.86 9.85
C SER A 60 9.67 -1.43 8.71
N ALA A 61 9.16 -1.25 7.48
CA ALA A 61 9.99 -0.82 6.36
C ALA A 61 10.50 0.62 6.54
N LEU A 62 9.63 1.53 6.98
CA LEU A 62 9.98 2.93 7.23
C LEU A 62 11.02 3.09 8.35
N PHE A 63 10.89 2.32 9.44
CA PHE A 63 11.78 2.43 10.60
C PHE A 63 13.08 1.62 10.48
N ARG A 64 13.20 0.73 9.49
CA ARG A 64 14.46 0.00 9.20
C ARG A 64 15.43 0.83 8.37
N GLU A 65 14.95 1.82 7.62
CA GLU A 65 15.81 2.76 6.92
C GLU A 65 16.32 3.84 7.88
N THR A 66 17.63 3.85 8.13
CA THR A 66 18.31 4.83 9.00
C THR A 66 18.41 6.24 8.38
N LYS A 67 17.98 6.39 7.13
CA LYS A 67 17.80 7.67 6.44
C LYS A 67 16.35 7.71 5.97
N ALA A 68 15.54 8.63 6.52
CA ALA A 68 14.23 8.96 5.98
C ALA A 68 14.43 9.50 4.55
N SER A 69 14.46 8.61 3.58
CA SER A 69 14.51 8.95 2.17
C SER A 69 13.07 9.08 1.67
N ASN A 70 12.81 10.03 0.77
CA ASN A 70 11.48 10.35 0.24
C ASN A 70 10.91 9.24 -0.69
N THR A 71 11.31 7.98 -0.47
CA THR A 71 11.31 6.88 -1.43
C THR A 71 10.01 6.06 -1.39
N LEU A 72 9.16 6.26 -0.37
CA LEU A 72 7.93 5.48 -0.25
C LEU A 72 6.81 5.96 -1.16
N TRP A 73 6.81 7.21 -1.61
CA TRP A 73 5.78 7.70 -2.52
C TRP A 73 6.31 7.71 -3.97
N PRO A 74 5.64 7.07 -4.93
CA PRO A 74 6.00 7.20 -6.34
C PRO A 74 5.77 8.65 -6.77
N THR A 75 6.86 9.38 -7.06
CA THR A 75 6.83 10.82 -7.36
C THR A 75 6.38 11.16 -8.79
N SER A 76 5.97 10.16 -9.57
CA SER A 76 5.61 10.32 -10.98
C SER A 76 4.17 9.88 -11.26
N GLY A 77 3.20 10.72 -10.90
CA GLY A 77 1.79 10.53 -11.26
C GLY A 77 0.87 11.57 -10.60
N PRO A 78 -0.28 11.90 -11.19
CA PRO A 78 -1.29 12.71 -10.51
C PRO A 78 -1.73 11.99 -9.24
N VAL A 79 -1.76 12.73 -8.13
CA VAL A 79 -2.36 12.28 -6.87
C VAL A 79 -3.88 12.33 -7.06
N PRO A 80 -4.62 11.24 -6.85
CA PRO A 80 -6.09 11.28 -6.87
C PRO A 80 -6.63 12.21 -5.77
#